data_AF-A0A0F6QUC2-F1
#
_entry.id   AF-A0A0F6QUC2-F1
#
_cell.length_a   1.000
_cell.length_b   1.000
_cell.length_c   1.000
_cell.angle_alpha   90.00
_cell.angle_beta   90.00
_cell.angle_gamma   90.00
#
_symmetry.space_group_name_H-M   'P 1'
#
loop_
_entity.id
_entity.type
_entity.pdbx_description
1 polymer ?
#
loop_
_entity_poly.entity_id
_entity_poly.type
_entity_poly.pdbx_seq_one_letter_code
_entity_poly.pdbx_strand_id
1 'polypeptide(L)'
;IWRSFQALGDIAFAYSYSIILIEIQDTVKSPPSEEKTMKKATLVSVGVTTMFYMLCGCMGYAAFGDMSPGNLLTGFGFYNPYWLLDIANAAIVVHLVGAYQVYCQPLFAFIERQASTRFPDSDFIAKDIKIPIPGFKPFRLNFFRLIWRTVFVIITTLISMLLPFFNDVVGLLGALGFWPLTVYFP
;
A
#
# COMPACT_ATOMS: atom_id res chain seq x y z
N ILE A 1 9.92 -26.08 2.99
CA ILE A 1 9.82 -25.45 4.33
C ILE A 1 9.90 -23.92 4.22
N TRP A 2 11.05 -23.32 3.86
CA TRP A 2 11.16 -21.85 3.74
C TRP A 2 10.11 -21.20 2.81
N ARG A 3 10.00 -21.70 1.56
CA ARG A 3 9.00 -21.22 0.59
C ARG A 3 7.56 -21.35 1.09
N SER A 4 7.29 -22.33 1.95
CA SER A 4 5.96 -22.54 2.53
C SER A 4 5.63 -21.48 3.58
N PHE A 5 6.60 -21.09 4.42
CA PHE A 5 6.41 -20.00 5.38
C PHE A 5 6.31 -18.64 4.69
N GLN A 6 7.11 -18.41 3.65
CA GLN A 6 7.00 -17.22 2.81
C GLN A 6 5.60 -17.10 2.21
N ALA A 7 5.07 -18.18 1.63
CA ALA A 7 3.71 -18.18 1.08
C ALA A 7 2.64 -17.85 2.14
N LEU A 8 2.79 -18.33 3.39
CA LEU A 8 1.89 -17.94 4.49
C LEU A 8 1.99 -16.44 4.80
N GLY A 9 3.19 -15.87 4.77
CA GLY A 9 3.41 -14.43 4.92
C GLY A 9 2.78 -13.61 3.79
N ASP A 10 2.92 -14.07 2.55
CA ASP A 10 2.31 -13.42 1.37
C ASP A 10 0.77 -13.46 1.46
N ILE A 11 0.21 -14.59 1.90
CA ILE A 11 -1.23 -14.72 2.17
C ILE A 11 -1.64 -13.73 3.27
N ALA A 12 -0.92 -13.69 4.40
CA ALA A 12 -1.23 -12.77 5.50
C ALA A 12 -1.20 -11.30 5.05
N PHE A 13 -0.20 -10.92 4.25
CA PHE A 13 -0.13 -9.60 3.64
C PHE A 13 -1.32 -9.31 2.72
N ALA A 14 -1.70 -10.27 1.88
CA ALA A 14 -2.78 -10.11 0.91
C ALA A 14 -4.17 -9.88 1.55
N TYR A 15 -4.36 -10.25 2.82
CA TYR A 15 -5.57 -10.00 3.61
C TYR A 15 -5.41 -8.88 4.65
N SER A 16 -4.34 -8.09 4.62
CA SER A 16 -4.03 -7.07 5.64
C SER A 16 -4.82 -5.76 5.47
N TYR A 17 -6.15 -5.83 5.35
CA TYR A 17 -7.02 -4.64 5.27
C TYR A 17 -7.38 -4.05 6.65
N SER A 18 -7.03 -4.75 7.74
CA SER A 18 -7.26 -4.32 9.12
C SER A 18 -6.67 -2.93 9.42
N ILE A 19 -5.57 -2.56 8.75
CA ILE A 19 -4.91 -1.25 8.88
C ILE A 19 -5.86 -0.08 8.58
N ILE A 20 -6.76 -0.25 7.61
CA ILE A 20 -7.69 0.80 7.17
C ILE A 20 -9.13 0.56 7.64
N LEU A 21 -9.37 -0.54 8.39
CA LEU A 21 -10.71 -0.97 8.78
C LEU A 21 -11.42 0.09 9.65
N ILE A 22 -10.70 0.70 10.58
CA ILE A 22 -11.23 1.73 11.48
C ILE A 22 -11.57 3.01 10.69
N GLU A 23 -10.71 3.42 9.76
CA GLU A 23 -10.96 4.59 8.91
C GLU A 23 -12.19 4.38 8.02
N ILE A 24 -12.39 3.16 7.50
CA ILE A 24 -13.60 2.84 6.74
C ILE A 24 -14.82 2.88 7.66
N GLN A 25 -14.76 2.28 8.85
CA GLN A 25 -15.86 2.29 9.82
C GLN A 25 -16.32 3.70 10.15
N ASP A 26 -15.39 4.61 10.44
CA ASP A 26 -15.68 6.01 10.79
C ASP A 26 -16.38 6.80 9.65
N THR A 27 -16.26 6.33 8.40
CA THR A 27 -16.93 6.96 7.25
C THR A 27 -18.30 6.37 6.92
N VAL A 28 -18.65 5.20 7.45
CA VAL A 28 -19.90 4.51 7.14
C VAL A 28 -21.05 5.18 7.88
N LYS A 29 -22.05 5.65 7.14
CA LYS A 29 -23.22 6.32 7.73
C LYS A 29 -24.16 5.30 8.39
N SER A 30 -24.64 5.66 9.57
CA SER A 30 -25.75 4.98 10.25
C SER A 30 -27.09 5.64 9.91
N PRO A 31 -28.24 4.91 9.90
CA PRO A 31 -28.43 3.48 10.14
C PRO A 31 -28.31 2.60 8.86
N PRO A 32 -28.02 1.27 8.97
CA PRO A 32 -27.79 0.48 10.19
C PRO A 32 -26.40 0.71 10.79
N SER A 33 -26.10 0.11 11.95
CA SER A 33 -24.79 0.28 12.61
C SER A 33 -23.62 -0.07 11.69
N GLU A 34 -22.55 0.70 11.82
CA GLU A 34 -21.29 0.52 11.08
C GLU A 34 -20.80 -0.92 11.14
N GLU A 35 -20.85 -1.54 12.32
CA GLU A 35 -20.49 -2.95 12.53
C GLU A 35 -21.28 -3.90 11.62
N LYS A 36 -22.60 -3.73 11.52
CA LYS A 36 -23.45 -4.61 10.71
C LYS A 36 -23.16 -4.45 9.22
N THR A 37 -22.99 -3.21 8.78
CA THR A 37 -22.60 -2.89 7.40
C THR A 37 -21.22 -3.47 7.08
N MET A 38 -20.25 -3.24 7.96
CA MET A 38 -18.86 -3.67 7.78
C MET A 38 -18.69 -5.19 7.85
N LYS A 39 -19.45 -5.91 8.70
CA LYS A 39 -19.45 -7.39 8.69
C LYS A 39 -19.90 -7.94 7.35
N LYS A 40 -20.98 -7.38 6.77
CA LYS A 40 -21.48 -7.81 5.45
C LYS A 40 -20.48 -7.45 4.34
N ALA A 41 -19.95 -6.24 4.36
CA ALA A 41 -18.96 -5.78 3.38
C ALA A 41 -17.67 -6.63 3.46
N THR A 42 -17.19 -6.91 4.67
CA THR A 42 -16.04 -7.77 4.92
C THR A 42 -16.26 -9.18 4.39
N LEU A 43 -17.41 -9.80 4.72
CA LEU A 43 -17.71 -11.16 4.26
C LEU A 43 -17.67 -11.26 2.72
N VAL A 44 -18.30 -10.31 2.04
CA VAL A 44 -18.34 -10.27 0.57
C VAL A 44 -16.95 -9.99 0.00
N SER A 45 -16.25 -8.97 0.51
CA SER A 45 -14.94 -8.57 -0.01
C SER A 45 -13.88 -9.66 0.18
N VAL A 46 -13.81 -10.27 1.37
CA VAL A 46 -12.90 -11.39 1.65
C VAL A 46 -13.26 -12.57 0.74
N GLY A 47 -14.54 -12.94 0.62
CA GLY A 47 -14.96 -14.05 -0.25
C GLY A 47 -14.57 -13.85 -1.71
N VAL A 48 -14.80 -12.66 -2.28
CA VAL A 48 -14.42 -12.31 -3.65
C VAL A 48 -12.90 -12.32 -3.82
N THR A 49 -12.17 -11.75 -2.86
CA THR A 49 -10.70 -11.68 -2.88
C THR A 49 -10.08 -13.07 -2.82
N THR A 50 -10.58 -13.95 -1.94
CA THR A 50 -10.15 -15.35 -1.84
C THR A 50 -10.39 -16.10 -3.14
N MET A 51 -11.58 -15.95 -3.73
CA MET A 51 -11.88 -16.59 -5.01
C MET A 51 -10.91 -16.12 -6.09
N PHE A 52 -10.67 -14.81 -6.19
CA PHE A 52 -9.77 -14.24 -7.18
C PHE A 52 -8.32 -14.72 -7.01
N TYR A 53 -7.77 -14.68 -5.79
CA TYR A 53 -6.41 -15.15 -5.52
C TYR A 53 -6.25 -16.65 -5.76
N MET A 54 -7.24 -17.47 -5.37
CA MET A 54 -7.22 -18.90 -5.66
C MET A 54 -7.26 -19.17 -7.16
N LEU A 55 -8.08 -18.43 -7.92
CA LEU A 55 -8.11 -18.54 -9.38
C LEU A 55 -6.75 -18.18 -10.00
N CYS A 56 -6.15 -17.06 -9.62
CA CYS A 56 -4.83 -16.66 -10.10
C CYS A 56 -3.74 -17.68 -9.75
N GLY A 57 -3.74 -18.19 -8.51
CA GLY A 57 -2.78 -19.20 -8.04
C GLY A 57 -2.94 -20.53 -8.78
N CYS A 58 -4.16 -21.05 -8.89
CA CYS A 58 -4.46 -22.30 -9.59
C CYS A 58 -4.14 -22.21 -11.09
N MET A 59 -4.52 -21.11 -11.76
CA MET A 59 -4.21 -20.92 -13.18
C MET A 59 -2.71 -20.73 -13.41
N GLY A 60 -2.03 -19.97 -12.55
CA GLY A 60 -0.57 -19.82 -12.61
C GLY A 60 0.14 -21.17 -12.47
N TYR A 61 -0.26 -21.97 -11.47
CA TYR A 61 0.28 -23.31 -11.30
C TYR A 61 -0.08 -24.25 -12.46
N ALA A 62 -1.30 -24.18 -12.99
CA ALA A 62 -1.68 -24.98 -14.16
C ALA A 62 -0.86 -24.64 -15.41
N ALA A 63 -0.45 -23.37 -15.57
CA ALA A 63 0.34 -22.91 -16.70
C ALA A 63 1.85 -23.22 -16.57
N PHE A 64 2.41 -23.11 -15.35
CA PHE A 64 3.87 -23.16 -15.13
C PHE A 64 4.34 -24.34 -14.26
N GLY A 65 3.42 -25.05 -13.60
CA GLY A 65 3.73 -26.13 -12.66
C GLY A 65 4.70 -25.70 -11.56
N ASP A 66 5.64 -26.58 -11.23
CA ASP A 66 6.69 -26.34 -10.22
C ASP A 66 7.63 -25.17 -10.57
N MET A 67 7.62 -24.71 -11.82
CA MET A 67 8.42 -23.58 -12.31
C MET A 67 7.70 -22.24 -12.15
N SER A 68 6.54 -22.20 -11.48
CA SER A 68 5.79 -20.97 -11.24
C SER A 68 6.67 -19.91 -10.55
N PRO A 69 6.84 -18.72 -11.15
CA PRO A 69 7.62 -17.65 -10.54
C PRO A 69 6.82 -17.00 -9.40
N GLY A 70 7.52 -16.44 -8.41
CA GLY A 70 6.87 -15.68 -7.33
C GLY A 70 6.23 -14.36 -7.81
N ASN A 71 6.72 -13.80 -8.91
CA ASN A 71 6.05 -12.73 -9.65
C ASN A 71 5.73 -13.26 -11.05
N LEU A 72 4.43 -13.46 -11.34
CA LEU A 72 4.01 -14.01 -12.63
C LEU A 72 4.50 -13.16 -13.82
N LEU A 73 4.52 -11.83 -13.67
CA LEU A 73 4.91 -10.91 -14.74
C LEU A 73 6.39 -10.99 -15.09
N THR A 74 7.27 -11.41 -14.17
CA THR A 74 8.69 -11.60 -14.49
C THR A 74 8.96 -12.93 -15.19
N GLY A 75 8.09 -13.94 -15.01
CA GLY A 75 8.22 -15.24 -15.69
C GLY A 75 7.76 -15.25 -17.15
N PHE A 76 6.96 -14.27 -17.58
CA PHE A 76 6.51 -14.14 -18.98
C PHE A 76 7.54 -13.53 -19.93
N GLY A 77 8.74 -13.13 -19.45
CA GLY A 77 9.74 -12.37 -20.19
C GLY A 77 10.24 -12.96 -21.52
N PHE A 78 9.85 -14.19 -21.86
CA PHE A 78 10.27 -14.91 -23.08
C PHE A 78 9.13 -15.38 -23.98
N TYR A 79 7.85 -15.13 -23.64
CA TYR A 79 6.72 -15.62 -24.43
C TYR A 79 5.95 -14.46 -25.08
N ASN A 80 5.94 -14.43 -26.41
CA ASN A 80 5.10 -13.51 -27.19
C ASN A 80 3.62 -13.64 -26.76
N PRO A 81 2.86 -12.54 -26.61
CA PRO A 81 3.20 -11.18 -27.04
C PRO A 81 3.49 -10.18 -25.89
N TYR A 82 4.54 -9.36 -26.07
CA TYR A 82 5.04 -8.39 -25.07
C TYR A 82 4.05 -7.27 -24.69
N TRP A 83 3.11 -6.91 -25.57
CA TRP A 83 2.14 -5.85 -25.29
C TRP A 83 1.25 -6.14 -24.07
N LEU A 84 0.95 -7.42 -23.80
CA LEU A 84 0.11 -7.80 -22.67
C LEU A 84 0.86 -7.56 -21.35
N LEU A 85 2.16 -7.85 -21.34
CA LEU A 85 3.04 -7.57 -20.22
C LEU A 85 3.17 -6.06 -19.99
N ASP A 86 3.29 -5.26 -21.06
CA ASP A 86 3.38 -3.81 -20.96
C ASP A 86 2.11 -3.18 -20.39
N ILE A 87 0.93 -3.63 -20.84
CA ILE A 87 -0.35 -3.17 -20.28
C ILE A 87 -0.48 -3.56 -18.81
N ALA A 88 -0.09 -4.79 -18.44
CA ALA A 88 -0.13 -5.23 -17.05
C ALA A 88 0.80 -4.38 -16.16
N ASN A 89 2.02 -4.10 -16.62
CA ASN A 89 2.96 -3.22 -15.91
C ASN A 89 2.44 -1.78 -15.81
N ALA A 90 1.84 -1.23 -16.88
CA ALA A 90 1.23 0.09 -16.84
C ALA A 90 0.08 0.16 -15.82
N ALA A 91 -0.77 -0.86 -15.75
CA ALA A 91 -1.83 -0.95 -14.76
C ALA A 91 -1.28 -1.01 -13.32
N ILE A 92 -0.20 -1.77 -13.10
CA ILE A 92 0.50 -1.81 -11.82
C ILE A 92 1.04 -0.43 -11.44
N VAL A 93 1.68 0.29 -12.37
CA VAL A 93 2.19 1.63 -12.11
C VAL A 93 1.06 2.58 -11.71
N VAL A 94 -0.04 2.61 -12.46
CA VAL A 94 -1.20 3.46 -12.14
C VAL A 94 -1.76 3.13 -10.76
N HIS A 95 -1.93 1.84 -10.45
CA HIS A 95 -2.41 1.38 -9.15
C HIS A 95 -1.47 1.77 -8.00
N LEU A 96 -0.17 1.47 -8.13
CA LEU A 96 0.82 1.70 -7.09
C LEU A 96 1.08 3.19 -6.84
N VAL A 97 1.02 4.04 -7.86
CA VAL A 97 1.09 5.50 -7.68
C VAL A 97 -0.06 5.98 -6.81
N GLY A 98 -1.29 5.52 -7.08
CA GLY A 98 -2.46 5.86 -6.26
C GLY A 98 -2.32 5.35 -4.83
N ALA A 99 -1.95 4.09 -4.65
CA ALA A 99 -1.75 3.48 -3.34
C ALA A 99 -0.67 4.23 -2.54
N TYR A 100 0.48 4.54 -3.16
CA TYR A 100 1.57 5.28 -2.51
C TYR A 100 1.10 6.63 -1.97
N GLN A 101 0.29 7.37 -2.75
CA GLN A 101 -0.24 8.66 -2.30
C GLN A 101 -1.10 8.51 -1.05
N VAL A 102 -2.01 7.52 -1.01
CA VAL A 102 -2.90 7.28 0.13
C VAL A 102 -2.11 6.83 1.36
N TYR A 103 -1.26 5.82 1.23
CA TYR A 103 -0.50 5.27 2.36
C TYR A 103 0.53 6.24 2.96
N CYS A 104 1.08 7.16 2.15
CA CYS A 104 2.00 8.16 2.67
C CYS A 104 1.30 9.30 3.45
N GLN A 105 0.01 9.58 3.21
CA GLN A 105 -0.67 10.70 3.86
C GLN A 105 -0.69 10.58 5.39
N PRO A 106 -1.11 9.46 6.02
CA PRO A 106 -1.13 9.35 7.47
C PRO A 106 0.25 9.54 8.10
N LEU A 107 1.30 8.98 7.48
CA LEU A 107 2.67 9.13 7.94
C LEU A 107 3.13 10.59 7.87
N PHE A 108 2.89 11.26 6.76
CA PHE A 108 3.21 12.67 6.60
C PHE A 108 2.44 13.53 7.59
N ALA A 109 1.14 13.30 7.75
CA ALA A 109 0.30 14.01 8.69
C ALA A 109 0.79 13.84 10.14
N PHE A 110 1.19 12.63 10.53
CA PHE A 110 1.73 12.35 11.86
C PHE A 110 3.03 13.11 12.14
N ILE A 111 4.01 13.03 11.23
CA ILE A 111 5.33 13.66 11.40
C ILE A 111 5.20 15.19 11.34
N GLU A 112 4.41 15.72 10.40
CA GLU A 112 4.15 17.15 10.27
C GLU A 112 3.45 17.72 11.51
N ARG A 113 2.49 16.96 12.08
CA ARG A 113 1.82 17.35 13.32
C ARG A 113 2.76 17.31 14.51
N GLN A 114 3.60 16.29 14.63
CA GLN A 114 4.58 16.24 15.73
C GLN A 114 5.64 17.35 15.62
N ALA A 115 6.11 17.65 14.42
CA ALA A 115 7.06 18.73 14.19
C ALA A 115 6.44 20.09 14.57
N SER A 116 5.18 20.33 14.20
CA SER A 116 4.50 21.59 14.50
C SER A 116 4.18 21.77 15.99
N THR A 117 3.86 20.70 16.72
CA THR A 117 3.66 20.79 18.17
C THR A 117 4.97 20.92 18.94
N ARG A 118 6.06 20.32 18.45
CA ARG A 118 7.36 20.33 19.15
C ARG A 118 8.15 21.62 18.96
N PHE A 119 8.00 22.26 17.80
CA PHE A 119 8.71 23.47 17.40
C PHE A 119 7.76 24.53 16.84
N PRO A 120 6.81 25.04 17.67
CA PRO A 120 5.79 25.98 17.21
C PRO A 120 6.37 27.32 16.76
N ASP A 121 7.48 27.75 17.36
CA ASP A 121 8.13 29.04 17.08
C ASP A 121 9.05 29.02 15.85
N SER A 122 9.21 27.85 15.21
CA SER A 122 10.07 27.73 14.03
C SER A 122 9.33 28.21 12.79
N ASP A 123 9.77 29.35 12.25
CA ASP A 123 9.29 29.87 10.96
C ASP A 123 9.43 28.84 9.82
N PHE A 124 10.41 27.94 9.87
CA PHE A 124 10.58 26.91 8.85
C PHE A 124 9.44 25.86 8.84
N ILE A 125 8.89 25.57 10.02
CA ILE A 125 7.85 24.54 10.22
C ILE A 125 6.45 25.17 10.19
N ALA A 126 6.26 26.32 10.82
CA ALA A 126 4.95 26.94 10.99
C ALA A 126 4.52 27.86 9.83
N LYS A 127 5.47 28.38 9.03
CA LYS A 127 5.17 29.37 8.00
C LYS A 127 4.66 28.73 6.71
N ASP A 128 3.43 29.07 6.36
CA ASP A 128 2.85 28.77 5.06
C ASP A 128 2.97 29.97 4.11
N ILE A 129 3.73 29.78 3.03
CA ILE A 129 3.92 30.75 1.96
C ILE A 129 2.83 30.53 0.91
N LYS A 130 2.01 31.54 0.67
CA LYS A 130 0.98 31.50 -0.38
C LYS A 130 1.59 31.98 -1.69
N ILE A 131 1.80 31.06 -2.63
CA ILE A 131 2.20 31.40 -3.99
C ILE A 131 0.93 31.64 -4.82
N PRO A 132 0.71 32.84 -5.36
CA PRO A 132 -0.40 33.10 -6.27
C PRO A 132 -0.11 32.38 -7.60
N ILE A 133 -1.01 31.50 -8.00
CA ILE A 133 -0.96 30.84 -9.32
C ILE A 133 -2.04 31.48 -10.20
N PRO A 134 -1.70 32.05 -11.36
CA PRO A 134 -2.68 32.62 -12.27
C PRO A 134 -3.76 31.58 -12.64
N GLY A 135 -5.03 31.88 -12.35
CA GLY A 135 -6.17 31.02 -12.68
C GLY A 135 -6.52 29.93 -11.65
N PHE A 136 -5.76 29.76 -10.57
CA PHE A 136 -6.02 28.75 -9.54
C PHE A 136 -6.00 29.32 -8.12
N LYS A 137 -6.46 28.55 -7.14
CA LYS A 137 -6.35 28.93 -5.72
C LYS A 137 -4.87 29.05 -5.34
N PRO A 138 -4.50 30.03 -4.47
CA PRO A 138 -3.12 30.21 -4.04
C PRO A 138 -2.56 28.92 -3.43
N PHE A 139 -1.40 28.48 -3.92
CA PHE A 139 -0.75 27.27 -3.45
C PHE A 139 -0.04 27.55 -2.14
N ARG A 140 -0.35 26.77 -1.09
CA ARG A 140 0.27 26.91 0.22
C ARG A 140 1.51 26.03 0.29
N LEU A 141 2.68 26.65 0.19
CA LEU A 141 3.96 25.99 0.37
C LEU A 141 4.45 26.11 1.80
N ASN A 142 5.02 25.04 2.29
CA ASN A 142 5.73 24.99 3.55
C ASN A 142 7.07 24.32 3.30
N PHE A 143 8.17 24.98 3.66
CA PHE A 143 9.50 24.49 3.34
C PHE A 143 9.83 23.18 4.05
N PHE A 144 9.41 23.03 5.31
CA PHE A 144 9.56 21.76 6.03
C PHE A 144 8.85 20.62 5.30
N ARG A 145 7.57 20.80 4.93
CA ARG A 145 6.80 19.76 4.20
C ARG A 145 7.46 19.39 2.88
N LEU A 146 7.94 20.37 2.13
CA LEU A 146 8.61 20.13 0.84
C LEU A 146 9.89 19.32 1.02
N ILE A 147 10.78 19.74 1.92
CA ILE A 147 12.07 19.08 2.13
C ILE A 147 11.87 17.68 2.70
N TRP A 148 11.08 17.55 3.77
CA TRP A 148 10.83 16.26 4.42
C TRP A 148 10.24 15.23 3.46
N ARG A 149 9.19 15.59 2.71
CA ARG A 149 8.56 14.66 1.75
C ARG A 149 9.51 14.26 0.62
N THR A 150 10.35 15.19 0.15
CA THR A 150 11.36 14.90 -0.87
C THR A 150 12.43 13.94 -0.35
N VAL A 151 12.96 14.20 0.85
CA VAL A 151 13.92 13.32 1.51
C VAL A 151 13.35 11.92 1.73
N PHE A 152 12.09 11.84 2.19
CA PHE A 152 11.39 10.57 2.36
C PHE A 152 11.33 9.77 1.04
N VAL A 153 10.90 10.40 -0.06
CA VAL A 153 10.84 9.74 -1.38
C VAL A 153 12.22 9.27 -1.84
N ILE A 154 13.26 10.09 -1.66
CA ILE A 154 14.63 9.72 -2.04
C ILE A 154 15.08 8.50 -1.25
N ILE A 155 14.88 8.50 0.08
CA ILE A 155 15.29 7.39 0.95
C ILE A 155 14.54 6.11 0.59
N THR A 156 13.22 6.15 0.43
CA THR A 156 12.43 4.95 0.08
C THR A 156 12.78 4.41 -1.30
N THR A 157 13.09 5.29 -2.25
CA THR A 157 13.57 4.89 -3.58
C THR A 157 14.93 4.22 -3.51
N LEU A 158 15.88 4.80 -2.76
CA LEU A 158 17.21 4.21 -2.56
C LEU A 158 17.12 2.84 -1.88
N ILE A 159 16.31 2.71 -0.83
CA ILE A 159 16.08 1.42 -0.16
C ILE A 159 15.50 0.40 -1.16
N SER A 160 14.53 0.81 -1.97
CA SER A 160 13.92 -0.06 -2.99
C SER A 160 14.92 -0.51 -4.06
N MET A 161 15.87 0.35 -4.44
CA MET A 161 16.95 0.00 -5.38
C MET A 161 17.98 -0.95 -4.76
N LEU A 162 18.27 -0.80 -3.46
CA LEU A 162 19.25 -1.62 -2.74
C LEU A 162 18.72 -3.01 -2.36
N LEU A 163 17.39 -3.17 -2.24
CA LEU A 163 16.75 -4.42 -1.79
C LEU A 163 15.77 -4.95 -2.86
N PRO A 164 16.25 -5.64 -3.90
CA PRO A 164 15.41 -6.18 -4.98
C PRO A 164 14.68 -7.49 -4.61
N PHE A 165 14.23 -7.65 -3.36
CA PHE A 165 13.62 -8.88 -2.82
C PHE A 165 12.13 -8.69 -2.51
N PHE A 166 11.32 -8.36 -3.51
CA PHE A 166 9.91 -8.00 -3.31
C PHE A 166 9.13 -9.02 -2.48
N ASN A 167 9.16 -10.30 -2.86
CA ASN A 167 8.39 -11.34 -2.16
C ASN A 167 8.90 -11.64 -0.75
N ASP A 168 10.20 -11.51 -0.49
CA ASP A 168 10.73 -11.74 0.86
C ASP A 168 10.34 -10.59 1.79
N VAL A 169 10.36 -9.36 1.29
CA VAL A 169 9.93 -8.16 2.02
C VAL A 169 8.42 -8.23 2.30
N VAL A 170 7.61 -8.59 1.30
CA VAL A 170 6.15 -8.73 1.45
C VAL A 170 5.82 -9.83 2.46
N GLY A 171 6.45 -11.01 2.37
CA GLY A 171 6.24 -12.09 3.33
C GLY A 171 6.60 -11.70 4.76
N LEU A 172 7.70 -10.95 4.95
CA LEU A 172 8.11 -10.44 6.26
C LEU A 172 7.15 -9.37 6.80
N LEU A 173 6.77 -8.40 5.98
CA LEU A 173 5.81 -7.35 6.35
C LEU A 173 4.44 -7.94 6.67
N GLY A 174 4.00 -8.96 5.92
CA GLY A 174 2.81 -9.74 6.19
C GLY A 174 2.85 -10.39 7.56
N ALA A 175 3.93 -11.08 7.90
CA ALA A 175 4.11 -11.71 9.20
C ALA A 175 4.11 -10.69 10.36
N LEU A 176 4.82 -9.56 10.19
CA LEU A 176 4.94 -8.52 11.24
C LEU A 176 3.69 -7.67 11.40
N GLY A 177 2.96 -7.39 10.31
CA GLY A 177 1.73 -6.58 10.34
C GLY A 177 0.52 -7.38 10.79
N PHE A 178 0.37 -8.60 10.27
CA PHE A 178 -0.79 -9.45 10.56
C PHE A 178 -0.84 -9.89 12.02
N TRP A 179 0.30 -10.24 12.63
CA TRP A 179 0.34 -10.74 14.00
C TRP A 179 -0.25 -9.76 15.03
N PRO A 180 0.25 -8.52 15.19
CA PRO A 180 -0.31 -7.59 16.17
C PRO A 180 -1.73 -7.15 15.79
N LEU A 181 -2.01 -6.84 14.52
CA LEU A 181 -3.25 -6.20 14.10
C LEU A 181 -4.43 -7.16 13.94
N THR A 182 -4.18 -8.45 13.76
CA THR A 182 -5.23 -9.44 13.47
C THR A 182 -5.27 -10.57 14.48
N VAL A 183 -4.16 -10.88 15.15
CA VAL A 183 -4.11 -11.95 16.17
C VAL A 183 -4.14 -11.39 17.60
N TYR A 184 -3.34 -10.37 17.90
CA TYR A 184 -3.18 -9.87 19.27
C TYR A 184 -4.20 -8.78 19.68
N PHE A 185 -4.52 -7.83 18.78
CA PHE A 185 -5.42 -6.69 19.06
C PHE A 185 -6.81 -6.72 18.35
N PRO A 186 -7.41 -7.87 17.98
CA PRO A 186 -8.62 -7.89 17.15
C PRO A 186 -9.81 -7.11 17.74
#